data_AF-L5NZ50-F1
#
_entry.id   AF-L5NZ50-F1
#
_cell.length_a   1.000
_cell.length_b   1.000
_cell.length_c   1.000
_cell.angle_alpha   90.00
_cell.angle_beta   90.00
_cell.angle_gamma   90.00
#
_symmetry.space_group_name_H-M   'P 1'
#
loop_
_entity.id
_entity.type
_entity.pdbx_description
1 polymer ?
#
loop_
_entity_poly.entity_id
_entity_poly.type
_entity_poly.pdbx_seq_one_letter_code
_entity_poly.pdbx_strand_id
1 'polypeptide(L)'
;MADFANSIGTHSGELLDRERNRIEDSFNAEDGGKRLLLSTSTLEMGVDLNSVAAVLQYKLPPGKNEASFSASDGLDEIPIPIESVSE
;
A
#
# COMPACT_ATOMS: atom_id res chain seq x y z
N MET A 1 -11.46 -11.09 15.44
CA MET A 1 -11.25 -10.47 14.12
C MET A 1 -10.88 -8.99 14.21
N ALA A 2 -11.52 -8.20 15.07
CA ALA A 2 -11.20 -6.78 15.25
C ALA A 2 -9.71 -6.52 15.58
N ASP A 3 -9.11 -7.34 16.46
CA ASP A 3 -7.71 -7.18 16.87
C ASP A 3 -6.71 -7.38 15.71
N PHE A 4 -7.03 -8.29 14.78
CA PHE A 4 -6.22 -8.51 13.59
C PHE A 4 -6.28 -7.30 12.66
N ALA A 5 -7.49 -6.81 12.35
CA ALA A 5 -7.66 -5.62 11.52
C ALA A 5 -6.95 -4.40 12.14
N ASN A 6 -7.01 -4.26 13.47
CA ASN A 6 -6.34 -3.20 14.21
C ASN A 6 -4.82 -3.35 14.24
N SER A 7 -4.26 -4.53 13.97
CA SER A 7 -2.80 -4.76 13.90
C SER A 7 -2.18 -4.33 12.57
N ILE A 8 -3.00 -3.96 11.58
CA ILE A 8 -2.55 -3.46 10.28
C ILE A 8 -2.62 -1.92 10.28
N GLY A 9 -1.56 -1.29 9.77
CA GLY A 9 -1.47 0.16 9.61
C GLY A 9 -1.12 0.56 8.19
N THR A 10 -1.50 1.78 7.80
CA THR A 10 -1.11 2.40 6.53
C THR A 10 -0.30 3.66 6.82
N HIS A 11 0.81 3.85 6.12
CA HIS A 11 1.70 5.00 6.30
C HIS A 11 2.04 5.62 4.94
N SER A 12 1.71 6.89 4.75
CA SER A 12 2.03 7.63 3.54
C SER A 12 2.37 9.09 3.88
N GLY A 13 3.01 9.79 2.94
CA GLY A 13 3.29 11.21 3.06
C GLY A 13 2.04 12.11 3.06
N GLU A 14 0.86 11.57 2.74
CA GLU A 14 -0.41 12.30 2.74
C GLU A 14 -1.04 12.39 4.14
N LEU A 15 -0.63 11.51 5.06
CA LEU A 15 -1.08 11.56 6.46
C LEU A 15 -0.49 12.77 7.17
N LEU A 16 -1.22 13.30 8.15
CA LEU A 16 -0.70 14.36 9.00
C LEU A 16 0.46 13.85 9.86
N ASP A 17 1.43 14.71 10.17
CA ASP A 17 2.61 14.35 10.99
C ASP A 17 2.23 13.64 12.28
N ARG A 18 1.20 14.13 12.97
CA ARG A 18 0.69 13.52 14.21
C ARG A 18 0.20 12.08 14.01
N GLU A 19 -0.43 11.81 12.87
CA GLU A 19 -0.96 10.48 12.55
C GLU A 19 0.17 9.54 12.16
N ARG A 20 1.14 10.02 11.38
CA ARG A 20 2.36 9.26 11.06
C ARG A 20 3.10 8.86 12.32
N ASN A 21 3.37 9.82 13.22
CA ASN A 21 4.05 9.55 14.49
C ASN A 21 3.31 8.51 15.34
N ARG A 22 1.98 8.60 15.44
CA ARG A 22 1.18 7.61 16.19
C ARG A 22 1.31 6.19 15.62
N ILE A 23 1.36 6.07 14.30
CA ILE A 23 1.47 4.78 13.62
C ILE A 23 2.88 4.22 13.79
N GLU A 24 3.90 5.07 13.68
CA GLU A 24 5.31 4.74 13.93
C GLU A 24 5.53 4.28 15.37
N ASP A 25 5.04 5.05 16.35
CA ASP A 25 5.10 4.70 17.77
C ASP A 25 4.41 3.35 18.04
N SER A 26 3.23 3.13 17.46
CA SER A 26 2.48 1.89 17.63
C SER A 26 3.14 0.68 16.94
N PHE A 27 3.90 0.89 15.88
CA PHE A 27 4.66 -0.17 15.19
C PHE A 27 5.95 -0.51 15.92
N ASN A 28 6.58 0.49 16.55
CA ASN A 28 7.80 0.32 17.36
C ASN A 28 7.52 -0.13 18.81
N ALA A 29 6.26 -0.14 19.25
CA ALA A 29 5.89 -0.57 20.59
C ALA A 29 6.25 -2.04 20.84
N GLU A 30 6.84 -2.34 22.01
CA GLU A 30 7.30 -3.69 22.37
C GLU A 30 6.18 -4.74 22.41
N ASP A 31 4.93 -4.31 22.64
CA ASP A 31 3.75 -5.18 22.67
C ASP A 31 3.22 -5.53 21.26
N GLY A 32 3.77 -4.91 20.22
CA GLY A 32 3.43 -5.15 18.82
C GLY A 32 2.03 -4.66 18.46
N GLY A 33 1.71 -3.40 18.80
CA GLY A 33 0.43 -2.76 18.47
C GLY A 33 0.10 -2.78 16.98
N LYS A 34 1.01 -2.30 16.12
CA LYS A 34 0.98 -2.56 14.67
C LYS A 34 2.02 -3.63 14.33
N ARG A 35 1.64 -4.61 13.53
CA ARG A 35 2.48 -5.76 13.13
C ARG A 35 2.74 -5.78 11.63
N LEU A 36 1.88 -5.14 10.85
CA LEU A 36 2.03 -4.96 9.42
C LEU A 36 1.81 -3.50 9.07
N LEU A 37 2.71 -2.95 8.27
CA LEU A 37 2.62 -1.60 7.77
C LEU A 37 2.61 -1.61 6.24
N LEU A 38 1.54 -1.09 5.64
CA LEU A 38 1.46 -0.82 4.22
C LEU A 38 1.92 0.61 4.00
N SER A 39 2.96 0.82 3.19
CA SER A 39 3.53 2.15 3.04
C SER A 39 3.95 2.49 1.62
N THR A 40 4.05 3.80 1.36
CA THR A 40 4.74 4.32 0.18
C THR A 40 6.25 4.30 0.39
N SER A 41 7.02 4.28 -0.70
CA SER A 41 8.50 4.26 -0.68
C SER A 41 9.13 5.39 0.13
N THR A 42 8.40 6.48 0.36
CA THR A 42 8.82 7.60 1.21
C THR A 42 9.06 7.22 2.67
N LEU A 43 8.48 6.10 3.16
CA LEU A 43 8.77 5.59 4.51
C LEU A 43 10.26 5.25 4.68
N GLU A 44 10.91 4.74 3.62
CA GLU A 44 12.33 4.35 3.63
C GLU A 44 13.27 5.55 3.82
N MET A 45 12.78 6.78 3.68
CA MET A 45 13.62 7.99 3.63
C MET A 45 13.72 8.76 4.96
N GLY A 46 13.08 8.31 6.04
CA GLY A 46 13.12 9.11 7.28
C GLY A 46 12.62 8.48 8.57
N VAL A 47 12.20 7.21 8.60
CA VAL A 47 11.67 6.58 9.81
C VAL A 47 12.61 5.49 10.31
N ASP A 48 13.01 5.59 11.57
CA ASP A 48 13.75 4.54 12.27
C ASP A 48 12.78 3.45 12.74
N LEU A 49 12.75 2.34 12.00
CA LEU A 49 11.91 1.17 12.31
C LEU A 49 12.78 0.16 13.05
N ASN A 50 12.48 -0.06 14.33
CA ASN A 50 13.39 -0.76 15.24
C ASN A 50 13.53 -2.26 14.91
N SER A 51 12.43 -2.95 14.61
CA SER A 51 12.44 -4.39 14.32
C SER A 51 11.48 -4.76 13.19
N VAL A 52 12.01 -4.89 11.97
CA VAL A 52 11.26 -5.32 10.79
C VAL A 52 11.67 -6.74 10.42
N ALA A 53 10.70 -7.66 10.44
CA ALA A 53 10.96 -9.06 10.09
C ALA A 53 11.19 -9.26 8.58
N ALA A 54 10.45 -8.52 7.74
CA ALA A 54 10.57 -8.56 6.30
C ALA A 54 10.00 -7.28 5.67
N VAL A 55 10.53 -6.89 4.50
CA VAL A 55 9.99 -5.83 3.66
C VAL A 55 9.64 -6.44 2.31
N LEU A 56 8.41 -6.22 1.85
CA LEU A 56 7.97 -6.57 0.51
C LEU A 56 7.75 -5.29 -0.29
N GLN A 57 8.65 -5.02 -1.23
CA GLN A 57 8.54 -3.90 -2.15
C GLN A 57 8.27 -4.43 -3.56
N TYR A 58 7.18 -3.95 -4.18
CA TYR A 58 6.89 -4.27 -5.58
C TYR A 58 7.32 -3.11 -6.47
N LYS A 59 8.43 -3.28 -7.19
CA LYS A 59 8.80 -2.40 -8.30
C LYS A 59 8.26 -3.00 -9.59
N LEU A 60 7.18 -2.42 -10.12
CA LEU A 60 6.84 -2.63 -11.52
C LEU A 60 8.01 -2.09 -12.35
N PRO A 61 8.70 -2.92 -13.16
CA PRO A 61 9.57 -2.37 -14.18
C PRO A 61 8.71 -1.47 -15.09
N PRO A 62 9.17 -0.27 -15.49
CA PRO A 62 8.49 0.48 -16.53
C PRO A 62 8.49 -0.37 -17.80
N GLY A 63 7.36 -1.02 -18.10
CA GLY A 63 7.28 -1.99 -19.19
C GLY A 63 5.99 -2.79 -19.18
N LYS A 64 5.11 -2.42 -20.13
CA LYS A 64 3.88 -3.09 -20.63
C LYS A 64 2.51 -2.57 -20.19
N ASN A 65 2.40 -1.56 -19.32
CA ASN A 65 1.11 -0.89 -19.06
C ASN A 65 1.11 0.60 -19.40
N GLU A 66 2.19 1.14 -19.96
CA GLU A 66 2.14 2.43 -20.64
C GLU A 66 1.53 2.23 -22.04
N ALA A 67 0.25 1.87 -22.08
CA ALA A 67 -0.58 2.38 -23.15
C ALA A 67 -0.55 3.90 -22.96
N SER A 68 0.21 4.58 -23.80
CA SER A 68 0.12 6.01 -23.99
C SER A 68 -1.35 6.33 -24.29
N PHE A 69 -2.11 6.73 -23.27
CA PHE A 69 -3.43 7.30 -23.48
C PHE A 69 -3.22 8.68 -24.12
N SER A 70 -3.06 8.68 -25.43
CA SER A 70 -3.31 9.86 -26.25
C SER A 70 -4.79 10.17 -26.12
N ALA A 71 -5.14 11.36 -25.63
CA ALA A 71 -6.51 11.83 -25.45
C ALA A 71 -7.26 12.08 -26.79
N SER A 72 -6.97 11.29 -27.81
CA SER A 72 -7.61 11.30 -29.13
C SER A 72 -8.21 9.95 -29.53
N ASP A 73 -7.91 8.86 -28.82
CA ASP A 73 -8.41 7.54 -29.19
C ASP A 73 -9.74 7.28 -28.46
N GLY A 74 -10.76 7.06 -29.27
CA GLY A 74 -12.17 7.15 -28.94
C GLY A 74 -12.66 6.20 -27.85
N LEU A 75 -13.83 6.56 -27.33
CA LEU A 75 -14.67 5.75 -26.45
C LEU A 75 -15.16 4.50 -27.19
N ASP A 76 -14.31 3.50 -27.38
CA ASP A 76 -14.77 2.17 -27.80
C ASP A 76 -14.21 1.11 -26.86
N GLU A 77 -15.16 0.54 -26.10
CA GLU A 77 -15.15 -0.77 -25.46
C GLU A 77 -14.01 -1.09 -24.48
N ILE A 78 -14.25 -0.79 -23.20
CA ILE A 78 -13.58 -1.53 -22.11
C ILE A 78 -14.13 -2.97 -22.14
N PRO A 79 -13.30 -4.01 -22.39
CA PRO A 79 -13.79 -5.38 -22.30
C PRO A 79 -13.95 -5.73 -20.83
N ILE A 80 -15.20 -5.98 -20.42
CA ILE A 80 -15.53 -6.51 -19.09
C ILE A 80 -15.15 -7.99 -19.09
N PRO A 81 -14.30 -8.49 -18.19
CA PRO A 81 -14.02 -9.92 -18.11
C PRO A 81 -15.27 -10.63 -17.56
N ILE A 82 -15.94 -11.43 -18.40
CA ILE A 82 -17.02 -12.31 -17.96
C ILE A 82 -16.37 -13.58 -17.40
N GLU A 83 -16.15 -13.62 -16.09
CA GLU A 83 -15.94 -14.91 -15.41
C GLU A 83 -17.28 -15.62 -15.25
N SER A 84 -17.51 -16.62 -16.12
CA SER A 84 -18.18 -17.89 -15.85
C SER A 84 -19.14 -17.95 -14.65
N VAL A 85 -20.44 -17.75 -14.88
CA VAL A 85 -21.49 -18.37 -14.05
C VAL A 85 -22.11 -19.51 -14.86
N SER A 86 -21.77 -20.73 -14.46
CA SER A 86 -22.38 -21.96 -14.93
C SER A 86 -23.84 -22.07 -14.44
N GLU A 87 -24.64 -22.74 -15.27
CA GLU A 87 -26.11 -22.95 -15.28
C GLU A 87 -26.87 -23.04 -13.94
#